data_AF-A0A1W1C2I6-F1
#
_entry.id   AF-A0A1W1C2I6-F1
#
_cell.length_a   1.000
_cell.length_b   1.000
_cell.length_c   1.000
_cell.angle_alpha   90.00
_cell.angle_beta   90.00
_cell.angle_gamma   90.00
#
_symmetry.space_group_name_H-M   'P 1'
#
loop_
_entity.id
_entity.type
_entity.pdbx_description
1 polymer ?
#
loop_
_entity_poly.entity_id
_entity_poly.type
_entity_poly.pdbx_seq_one_letter_code
_entity_poly.pdbx_strand_id
1 'polypeptide(L)'
;MEYTIILVLVFILAVILLYLYNNNRKLAEQIKILKEVLAIKDTTISNLEASRVSVKDVIENLSSQEEVMGLVEAGESRESISEKLGIPLNKIELIIKFDKIKKEQTSAS
;
A
#
# COMPACT_ATOMS: atom_id res chain seq x y z
N MET A 1 -48.61 -35.33 -37.68
CA MET A 1 -48.85 -34.13 -36.84
C MET A 1 -48.05 -34.18 -35.54
N GLU A 2 -47.83 -35.33 -34.92
CA GLU A 2 -47.06 -35.40 -33.66
C GLU A 2 -45.56 -35.08 -33.84
N TYR A 3 -44.90 -35.62 -34.88
CA TYR A 3 -43.49 -35.33 -35.16
C TYR A 3 -43.20 -33.85 -35.45
N THR A 4 -44.13 -33.14 -36.08
CA THR A 4 -44.00 -31.70 -36.35
C THR A 4 -44.08 -30.86 -35.07
N ILE A 5 -44.92 -31.28 -34.10
CA ILE A 5 -45.04 -30.61 -32.80
C ILE A 5 -43.75 -30.82 -31.99
N ILE A 6 -43.20 -32.03 -31.99
CA ILE A 6 -41.94 -32.35 -31.31
C ILE A 6 -40.78 -31.52 -31.89
N LEU A 7 -40.70 -31.38 -33.21
CA LEU A 7 -39.67 -30.57 -33.88
C LEU A 7 -39.72 -29.10 -33.46
N VAL A 8 -40.92 -28.52 -33.38
CA VAL A 8 -41.11 -27.14 -32.93
C VAL A 8 -40.70 -26.96 -31.47
N LEU A 9 -41.05 -27.91 -30.60
CA LEU A 9 -40.63 -27.88 -29.18
C LEU A 9 -39.11 -27.98 -29.02
N VAL A 10 -38.46 -28.87 -29.76
CA VAL A 10 -37.00 -29.00 -29.75
C VAL A 10 -36.33 -27.72 -30.26
N PHE A 11 -36.89 -27.09 -31.29
CA PHE A 11 -36.38 -25.83 -31.82
C PHE A 11 -36.47 -24.70 -30.78
N ILE A 12 -37.62 -24.57 -30.11
CA ILE A 12 -37.80 -23.57 -29.04
C ILE A 12 -36.83 -23.83 -27.89
N LEU A 13 -36.66 -25.09 -27.48
CA LEU A 13 -35.71 -25.46 -26.44
C LEU A 13 -34.27 -25.09 -26.83
N ALA A 14 -33.88 -25.34 -28.08
CA ALA A 14 -32.56 -24.99 -28.59
C ALA A 14 -32.33 -23.47 -28.55
N VAL A 15 -33.32 -22.66 -28.94
CA VAL A 15 -33.23 -21.19 -28.89
C VAL A 15 -33.08 -20.69 -27.45
N ILE A 16 -33.85 -21.25 -26.50
CA ILE A 16 -33.75 -20.90 -25.07
C ILE A 16 -32.37 -21.23 -24.53
N LEU A 17 -31.84 -22.42 -24.82
CA LEU A 17 -30.50 -22.83 -24.40
C LEU A 17 -29.40 -21.92 -24.96
N LEU A 18 -29.53 -21.51 -26.23
CA LEU A 18 -28.59 -20.59 -26.88
C LEU A 18 -28.61 -19.21 -26.21
N TYR A 19 -29.81 -18.71 -25.87
CA TYR A 19 -29.97 -17.45 -25.14
C TYR A 19 -29.33 -17.51 -23.75
N LEU A 20 -29.60 -18.57 -22.98
CA LEU A 20 -29.01 -18.77 -21.65
C LEU A 20 -27.49 -18.91 -21.72
N TYR A 21 -26.97 -19.65 -22.69
CA TYR A 21 -25.53 -19.82 -22.89
C TYR A 21 -24.82 -18.49 -23.16
N ASN A 22 -25.38 -17.67 -24.05
CA ASN A 22 -24.80 -16.37 -24.38
C ASN A 22 -24.82 -15.41 -23.18
N ASN A 23 -25.90 -15.40 -22.40
CA ASN A 23 -25.96 -14.57 -21.20
C ASN A 23 -24.99 -15.07 -20.12
N ASN A 24 -24.92 -16.37 -19.87
CA ASN A 24 -23.96 -16.93 -18.91
C ASN A 24 -22.50 -16.62 -19.29
N ARG A 25 -22.16 -16.65 -20.58
CA ARG A 25 -20.82 -16.21 -21.03
C ARG A 25 -20.55 -14.74 -20.72
N LYS A 26 -21.50 -13.85 -20.99
CA LYS A 26 -21.36 -12.42 -20.66
C LYS A 26 -21.19 -12.19 -19.16
N LEU A 27 -21.96 -12.91 -18.34
CA LEU A 27 -21.83 -12.84 -16.88
C LEU A 27 -20.45 -13.34 -16.41
N ALA A 28 -19.95 -14.44 -16.99
CA ALA A 28 -18.63 -14.97 -16.66
C ALA A 28 -17.49 -13.99 -17.01
N GLU A 29 -17.58 -13.31 -18.15
CA GLU A 29 -16.62 -12.27 -18.54
C GLU A 29 -16.65 -11.07 -17.58
N GLN A 30 -17.84 -10.60 -17.21
CA GLN A 30 -17.97 -9.50 -16.24
C GLN A 30 -17.42 -9.87 -14.86
N ILE A 31 -17.64 -11.10 -14.40
CA ILE A 31 -17.05 -11.60 -13.14
C ILE A 31 -15.53 -11.63 -13.21
N LYS A 32 -14.95 -12.02 -14.35
CA LYS A 32 -13.50 -12.04 -14.54
C LYS A 32 -12.91 -10.62 -14.43
N ILE A 33 -13.51 -9.67 -15.13
CA ILE A 33 -13.08 -8.26 -15.08
C ILE A 33 -13.19 -7.71 -13.65
N LEU A 34 -14.28 -8.01 -12.95
CA LEU A 34 -14.48 -7.53 -11.58
C LEU A 34 -13.43 -8.10 -10.61
N LYS A 35 -13.05 -9.37 -10.78
CA LYS A 35 -11.96 -10.00 -10.01
C LYS A 35 -10.60 -9.36 -10.29
N GLU A 36 -10.30 -9.05 -11.56
CA GLU A 36 -9.05 -8.36 -11.92
C GLU A 36 -8.99 -6.96 -11.30
N VAL A 37 -10.09 -6.20 -11.35
CA VAL A 37 -10.18 -4.87 -10.72
C VAL A 37 -10.00 -4.93 -9.21
N LEU A 38 -10.60 -5.93 -8.55
CA LEU A 38 -10.41 -6.15 -7.11
C LEU A 38 -8.95 -6.47 -6.79
N ALA A 39 -8.30 -7.36 -7.54
CA ALA A 39 -6.90 -7.70 -7.33
C ALA A 39 -5.97 -6.48 -7.48
N ILE A 40 -6.22 -5.61 -8.47
CA ILE A 40 -5.47 -4.36 -8.65
C ILE A 40 -5.71 -3.40 -7.48
N LYS A 41 -6.95 -3.27 -7.01
CA LYS A 41 -7.28 -2.43 -5.85
C LYS A 41 -6.59 -2.93 -4.59
N ASP A 42 -6.63 -4.22 -4.31
CA ASP A 42 -5.98 -4.82 -3.12
C ASP A 42 -4.47 -4.61 -3.17
N THR A 43 -3.85 -4.79 -4.34
CA THR A 43 -2.42 -4.52 -4.54
C THR A 43 -2.10 -3.04 -4.33
N THR A 44 -2.94 -2.14 -4.84
CA THR A 44 -2.75 -0.68 -4.68
C THR A 44 -2.89 -0.26 -3.22
N ILE A 45 -3.89 -0.79 -2.50
CA ILE A 45 -4.09 -0.53 -1.08
C ILE A 45 -2.88 -1.02 -0.28
N SER A 46 -2.42 -2.24 -0.52
CA SER A 46 -1.24 -2.79 0.15
C SER A 46 0.01 -1.94 -0.09
N ASN A 47 0.23 -1.49 -1.32
CA ASN A 47 1.35 -0.59 -1.65
C ASN A 47 1.23 0.78 -0.97
N LEU A 48 0.03 1.35 -0.90
CA LEU A 48 -0.21 2.63 -0.22
C LEU A 48 -0.06 2.50 1.29
N GLU A 49 -0.49 1.39 1.89
CA GLU A 49 -0.26 1.11 3.31
C GLU A 49 1.23 0.96 3.61
N ALA A 50 1.98 0.20 2.80
CA ALA A 50 3.42 0.08 2.93
C ALA A 50 4.13 1.44 2.79
N SER A 51 3.69 2.26 1.83
CA SER A 51 4.20 3.63 1.65
C SER A 51 3.87 4.54 2.83
N ARG A 52 2.65 4.44 3.40
CA ARG A 52 2.27 5.20 4.60
C ARG A 52 3.11 4.82 5.82
N VAL A 53 3.41 3.55 6.01
CA VAL A 53 4.30 3.07 7.09
C VAL A 53 5.70 3.65 6.90
N SER A 54 6.24 3.57 5.69
CA SER A 54 7.54 4.16 5.33
C SER A 54 7.60 5.68 5.58
N VAL A 55 6.58 6.43 5.17
CA VAL A 55 6.53 7.88 5.38
C VAL A 55 6.37 8.23 6.86
N LYS A 56 5.58 7.47 7.63
CA LYS A 56 5.42 7.68 9.07
C LYS A 56 6.74 7.45 9.81
N ASP A 57 7.45 6.38 9.49
CA ASP A 57 8.76 6.07 10.09
C ASP A 57 9.79 7.17 9.75
N VAL A 58 9.75 7.74 8.55
CA VAL A 58 10.61 8.86 8.16
C VAL A 58 10.24 10.13 8.93
N ILE A 59 8.96 10.46 9.06
CA ILE A 59 8.51 11.67 9.80
C ILE A 59 8.83 11.56 11.29
N GLU A 60 8.59 10.41 11.92
CA GLU A 60 8.91 10.21 13.34
C GLU A 60 10.42 10.28 13.61
N ASN A 61 11.25 9.86 12.65
CA ASN A 61 12.71 9.97 12.78
C ASN A 61 13.21 11.40 12.52
N LEU A 62 12.61 12.14 11.57
CA LEU A 62 12.97 13.53 11.27
C LEU A 62 12.51 14.50 12.37
N SER A 63 11.31 14.30 12.95
CA SER A 63 10.79 15.16 14.02
C SER A 63 11.71 15.18 15.24
N SER A 64 12.32 14.03 15.57
CA SER A 64 13.28 13.94 16.68
C SER A 64 14.67 14.49 16.33
N GLN A 65 15.02 14.58 15.04
CA GLN A 65 16.37 14.94 14.62
C GLN A 65 16.65 16.43 14.80
N GLU A 66 15.73 17.30 14.38
CA GLU A 66 15.89 18.76 14.48
C GLU A 66 16.01 19.21 15.95
N GLU A 67 15.13 18.68 16.83
CA GLU A 67 15.14 18.99 18.27
C GLU A 67 16.40 18.47 18.97
N VAL A 68 16.84 17.25 18.64
CA VAL A 68 18.08 16.69 19.21
C VAL A 68 19.28 17.52 18.78
N MET A 69 19.38 17.90 17.50
CA MET A 69 20.51 18.71 17.03
C MET A 69 20.52 20.12 17.64
N GLY A 70 19.35 20.74 17.81
CA GLY A 70 19.24 22.04 18.48
C GLY A 70 19.75 22.02 19.93
N LEU A 71 19.44 20.98 20.70
CA LEU A 71 19.94 20.84 22.08
C LEU A 71 21.41 20.45 22.16
N VAL A 72 21.92 19.66 21.20
CA VAL A 72 23.35 19.34 21.08
C VAL A 72 24.16 20.60 20.75
N GLU A 73 23.68 21.45 19.84
CA GLU A 73 24.32 22.72 19.49
C GLU A 73 24.28 23.74 20.64
N ALA A 74 23.23 23.69 21.48
CA ALA A 74 23.15 24.46 22.73
C ALA A 74 24.10 23.96 23.83
N GLY A 75 24.83 22.86 23.60
CA GLY A 75 25.81 22.30 24.53
C GLY A 75 25.21 21.42 25.62
N GLU A 76 23.97 20.95 25.48
CA GLU A 76 23.36 20.04 26.44
C GLU A 76 23.96 18.63 26.37
N SER A 77 24.05 17.97 27.53
CA SER A 77 24.52 16.58 27.60
C SER A 77 23.45 15.62 27.06
N ARG A 78 23.88 14.46 26.58
CA ARG A 78 22.99 13.45 25.98
C ARG A 78 21.93 12.95 26.96
N GLU A 79 22.27 12.93 28.24
CA GLU A 79 21.40 12.54 29.35
C GLU A 79 20.29 13.56 29.56
N SER A 80 20.61 14.87 29.55
CA SER A 80 19.63 15.96 29.63
C SER A 80 18.65 15.95 28.45
N ILE A 81 19.17 15.68 27.23
CA ILE A 81 18.35 15.59 26.01
C ILE A 81 17.41 14.39 26.07
N SER A 82 17.91 13.25 26.58
CA SER A 82 17.13 12.03 26.77
C SER A 82 15.96 12.23 27.73
N GLU A 83 16.21 12.94 28.84
CA GLU A 83 15.19 13.25 29.85
C GLU A 83 14.17 14.28 29.33
N LYS A 84 14.63 15.34 28.64
CA LYS A 84 13.76 16.40 28.11
C LYS A 84 12.84 15.95 26.97
N LEU A 85 13.35 15.13 26.06
CA LEU A 85 12.60 14.69 24.88
C LEU A 85 11.94 13.32 25.06
N GLY A 86 12.21 12.62 26.17
CA GLY A 86 11.71 11.26 26.39
C GLY A 86 12.25 10.24 25.37
N ILE A 87 13.39 10.54 24.75
CA ILE A 87 14.01 9.71 23.70
C ILE A 87 15.12 8.85 24.32
N PRO A 88 15.21 7.55 24.01
CA PRO A 88 16.29 6.70 24.51
C PRO A 88 17.68 7.20 24.08
N LEU A 89 18.67 7.13 24.97
CA LEU A 89 20.07 7.52 24.71
C LEU A 89 20.64 6.91 23.42
N ASN A 90 20.33 5.64 23.13
CA ASN A 90 20.76 4.95 21.91
C ASN A 90 20.24 5.65 20.63
N LYS A 91 18.98 6.10 20.64
CA LYS A 91 18.37 6.82 19.50
C LYS A 91 19.01 8.19 19.30
N ILE A 92 19.36 8.90 20.38
CA ILE A 92 20.09 10.18 20.32
C ILE A 92 21.49 10.00 19.71
N GLU A 93 22.21 8.96 20.12
CA GLU A 93 23.55 8.67 19.58
C GLU A 93 23.50 8.37 18.07
N LEU A 94 22.50 7.59 17.63
CA LEU A 94 22.23 7.31 16.22
C LEU A 94 21.96 8.60 15.43
N ILE A 95 21.11 9.49 15.94
CA ILE A 95 20.78 10.77 15.31
C ILE A 95 22.04 11.63 15.11
N ILE A 96 22.87 11.77 16.15
CA ILE A 96 24.12 12.55 16.08
C ILE A 96 25.10 11.95 15.05
N LYS A 97 25.26 10.62 15.03
CA LYS A 97 26.12 9.94 14.05
C LYS A 97 25.63 10.15 12.62
N PHE A 98 24.31 10.06 12.40
CA PHE A 98 23.71 10.22 11.08
C PHE A 98 23.90 11.64 10.54
N ASP A 99 23.70 12.66 11.39
CA ASP A 99 23.93 14.07 11.02
C ASP A 99 25.41 14.34 10.68
N LYS A 100 26.33 13.76 11.46
CA LYS A 100 27.77 13.86 11.19
C LYS A 100 28.14 13.28 9.82
N ILE A 101 27.65 12.09 9.50
CA ILE A 101 27.88 11.44 8.19
C ILE A 101 27.29 12.29 7.06
N LYS A 102 26.08 12.83 7.24
CA LYS A 102 25.43 13.70 6.25
C LYS A 102 26.26 14.96 5.97
N LYS A 103 26.77 15.62 7.01
CA LYS A 103 27.66 16.78 6.87
C LYS A 103 28.95 16.42 6.13
N GLU A 104 29.58 15.30 6.50
CA GLU A 104 30.81 14.80 5.85
C GLU A 104 30.61 14.52 4.35
N GLN A 105 29.50 13.85 3.97
CA GLN A 105 29.20 13.58 2.56
C GLN A 105 28.86 14.83 1.75
N THR A 106 28.20 15.81 2.36
CA THR A 106 27.82 17.06 1.68
C THR A 106 29.03 18.00 1.52
N SER A 107 30.03 17.92 2.39
CA SER A 107 31.28 18.68 2.29
C SER A 107 32.34 18.06 1.38
N ALA A 108 32.13 16.83 0.92
CA ALA A 108 33.06 16.08 0.06
C ALA A 108 32.67 16.06 -1.43
N SER A 109 31.58 16.74 -1.81
CA SER A 109 31.13 16.98 -3.19
C SER A 109 31.25 18.45 -3.55
#